data_AF-A0A0B5NK28-F1
#
_entry.id   AF-A0A0B5NK28-F1
#
_cell.length_a   1.000
_cell.length_b   1.000
_cell.length_c   1.000
_cell.angle_alpha   90.00
_cell.angle_beta   90.00
_cell.angle_gamma   90.00
#
_symmetry.space_group_name_H-M   'P 1'
#
loop_
_entity.id
_entity.type
_entity.pdbx_description
1 polymer ?
#
loop_
_entity_poly.entity_id
_entity_poly.type
_entity_poly.pdbx_seq_one_letter_code
_entity_poly.pdbx_strand_id
1 'polypeptide(L)'
;MTLERNAVEKYFKDNKEKALKKTSEILKEEATSWLSFNGTVGGKNRTYGVNLEEHNTPESYIAAWMEGHNRAYYSDDHPSYNKFNRSSHTVHALLQDDFLKEFIVIFLARTYFNNKKVS
;
A
#
# COMPACT_ATOMS: atom_id res chain seq x y z
N MET A 1 3.21 -11.08 13.78
CA MET A 1 2.23 -10.17 14.40
C MET A 1 0.90 -10.50 13.77
N THR A 2 -0.09 -10.91 14.54
CA THR A 2 -1.44 -11.23 14.02
C THR A 2 -2.23 -9.93 13.90
N LEU A 3 -2.78 -9.65 12.72
CA LEU A 3 -3.57 -8.47 12.45
C LEU A 3 -5.05 -8.75 12.75
N GLU A 4 -5.62 -8.03 13.70
CA GLU A 4 -7.04 -8.12 14.04
C GLU A 4 -7.85 -7.04 13.32
N ARG A 5 -9.00 -7.42 12.74
CA ARG A 5 -9.83 -6.50 11.91
C ARG A 5 -10.19 -5.20 12.64
N ASN A 6 -10.58 -5.27 13.90
CA ASN A 6 -10.97 -4.10 14.69
C ASN A 6 -9.78 -3.16 14.97
N ALA A 7 -8.60 -3.72 15.23
CA ALA A 7 -7.38 -2.94 15.43
C ALA A 7 -6.95 -2.25 14.13
N VAL A 8 -7.04 -2.97 13.01
CA VAL A 8 -6.78 -2.44 11.65
C VAL A 8 -7.71 -1.27 11.32
N GLU A 9 -9.02 -1.42 11.50
CA GLU A 9 -9.98 -0.34 11.20
C GLU A 9 -9.78 0.87 12.11
N LYS A 10 -9.50 0.66 13.41
CA LYS A 10 -9.20 1.75 14.34
C LYS A 10 -7.95 2.50 13.92
N TYR A 11 -6.83 1.81 13.70
CA TYR A 11 -5.57 2.43 13.28
C TYR A 11 -5.77 3.21 11.98
N PHE A 12 -6.44 2.60 10.99
CA PHE A 12 -6.72 3.24 9.71
C PHE A 12 -7.49 4.56 9.90
N LYS A 13 -8.58 4.54 10.68
CA LYS A 13 -9.40 5.73 10.95
C LYS A 13 -8.59 6.83 11.63
N ASP A 14 -7.82 6.49 12.66
CA ASP A 14 -7.09 7.45 13.49
C ASP A 14 -5.89 8.07 12.73
N ASN A 15 -5.35 7.40 11.71
CA ASN A 15 -4.11 7.81 11.04
C ASN A 15 -4.26 8.22 9.58
N LYS A 16 -5.44 8.03 8.96
CA LYS A 16 -5.66 8.30 7.53
C LYS A 16 -5.25 9.71 7.10
N GLU A 17 -5.70 10.74 7.82
CA GLU A 17 -5.39 12.13 7.45
C GLU A 17 -3.89 12.43 7.52
N LYS A 18 -3.21 11.91 8.56
CA LYS A 18 -1.75 12.02 8.70
C LYS A 18 -1.01 11.31 7.57
N ALA A 19 -1.49 10.14 7.15
CA ALA A 19 -0.91 9.42 6.02
C ALA A 19 -1.07 10.16 4.69
N LEU A 20 -2.24 10.76 4.44
CA LEU A 20 -2.44 11.60 3.25
C LEU A 20 -1.52 12.82 3.28
N LYS A 21 -1.41 13.52 4.42
CA LYS A 21 -0.50 14.66 4.57
C LYS A 21 0.96 14.29 4.28
N LYS A 22 1.46 13.21 4.90
CA LYS A 22 2.83 12.72 4.66
C LYS A 22 3.06 12.28 3.21
N THR A 23 2.04 11.69 2.58
CA THR A 23 2.12 11.34 1.15
C THR A 23 2.31 12.61 0.30
N SER A 24 1.51 13.66 0.54
CA SER A 24 1.67 14.95 -0.14
C SER A 24 3.08 15.52 0.03
N GLU A 25 3.62 15.48 1.25
CA GLU A 25 4.97 15.97 1.58
C GLU A 25 6.06 15.21 0.81
N ILE A 26 5.99 13.87 0.75
CA ILE A 26 6.96 13.04 0.03
C ILE A 26 6.87 13.27 -1.48
N LEU A 27 5.65 13.40 -2.02
CA LEU A 27 5.39 13.56 -3.44
C LEU A 27 5.44 15.02 -3.90
N LYS A 28 5.64 15.97 -2.98
CA LYS A 28 5.64 17.42 -3.26
C LYS A 28 4.35 17.88 -3.95
N GLU A 29 3.23 17.28 -3.55
CA GLU A 29 1.89 17.65 -4.02
C GLU A 29 1.25 18.63 -3.03
N GLU A 30 0.35 19.50 -3.52
CA GLU A 30 -0.44 20.40 -2.66
C GLU A 30 -1.33 19.59 -1.71
N ALA A 31 -2.03 18.57 -2.23
CA ALA A 31 -2.85 17.67 -1.43
C ALA A 31 -3.06 16.30 -2.13
N THR A 32 -2.65 15.23 -1.48
CA THR A 32 -3.00 13.87 -1.87
C THR A 32 -4.39 13.50 -1.36
N SER A 33 -5.31 13.19 -2.28
CA SER A 33 -6.65 12.68 -1.94
C SER A 33 -6.63 11.19 -1.60
N TRP A 34 -7.64 10.72 -0.87
CA TRP A 34 -7.80 9.28 -0.62
C TRP A 34 -7.89 8.47 -1.92
N LEU A 35 -8.56 9.01 -2.95
CA LEU A 35 -8.67 8.34 -4.24
C LEU A 35 -7.30 8.18 -4.91
N SER A 36 -6.46 9.22 -4.86
CA SER A 36 -5.10 9.18 -5.40
C SER A 36 -4.22 8.19 -4.63
N PHE A 37 -4.24 8.23 -3.30
CA PHE A 37 -3.51 7.28 -2.46
C PHE A 37 -3.92 5.83 -2.74
N ASN A 38 -5.24 5.56 -2.76
CA ASN A 38 -5.77 4.24 -3.05
C ASN A 38 -5.44 3.76 -4.48
N GLY A 39 -5.34 4.68 -5.46
CA GLY A 39 -4.89 4.37 -6.80
C GLY A 39 -3.39 4.04 -6.88
N THR A 40 -2.58 4.74 -6.09
CA THR A 40 -1.11 4.59 -6.04
C THR A 40 -0.70 3.29 -5.37
N VAL A 41 -1.21 3.02 -4.16
CA VAL A 41 -0.89 1.79 -3.41
C VAL A 41 -1.74 0.62 -3.91
N GLY A 42 -2.94 0.90 -4.44
CA GLY A 42 -3.68 -0.04 -5.25
C GLY A 42 -4.01 -1.35 -4.53
N GLY A 43 -4.98 -1.33 -3.62
CA GLY A 43 -5.63 -2.52 -3.07
C GLY A 43 -6.66 -3.16 -4.02
N LYS A 44 -6.56 -2.93 -5.34
CA LYS A 44 -7.43 -3.59 -6.33
C LYS A 44 -6.93 -5.02 -6.55
N ASN A 45 -7.84 -5.93 -6.90
CA ASN A 45 -7.50 -7.32 -7.23
C ASN A 45 -6.33 -7.35 -8.23
N ARG A 46 -5.25 -8.08 -7.88
CA ARG A 46 -4.08 -8.38 -8.72
C ARG A 46 -3.02 -7.29 -8.91
N THR A 47 -2.94 -6.28 -8.04
CA THR A 47 -1.73 -5.43 -8.01
C THR A 47 -0.48 -6.30 -7.80
N TYR A 48 0.54 -6.10 -8.62
CA TYR A 48 1.75 -6.95 -8.69
C TYR A 48 1.48 -8.45 -8.95
N GLY A 49 0.34 -8.78 -9.55
CA GLY A 49 -0.08 -10.17 -9.77
C GLY A 49 -0.59 -10.88 -8.51
N VAL A 50 -0.76 -10.16 -7.39
CA VAL A 50 -1.14 -10.76 -6.11
C VAL A 50 -2.65 -10.86 -6.00
N ASN A 51 -3.15 -12.09 -5.98
CA ASN A 51 -4.56 -12.38 -5.85
C ASN A 51 -4.92 -12.69 -4.40
N LEU A 52 -5.81 -11.88 -3.83
CA LEU A 52 -6.28 -12.02 -2.46
C LEU A 52 -6.84 -13.42 -2.17
N GLU A 53 -7.42 -14.11 -3.17
CA GLU A 53 -7.98 -15.45 -2.99
C GLU A 53 -6.94 -16.55 -2.77
N GLU A 54 -5.69 -16.32 -3.17
CA GLU A 54 -4.58 -17.26 -2.98
C GLU A 54 -3.97 -17.21 -1.58
N HIS A 55 -4.46 -16.30 -0.72
CA HIS A 55 -3.98 -16.09 0.63
C HIS A 55 -5.06 -16.38 1.67
N ASN A 56 -4.69 -17.16 2.70
CA ASN A 56 -5.57 -17.50 3.83
C ASN A 56 -5.49 -16.49 4.98
N THR A 57 -4.46 -15.64 5.00
CA THR A 57 -4.25 -14.63 6.05
C THR A 57 -3.88 -13.28 5.45
N PRO A 58 -4.21 -12.16 6.11
CA PRO A 58 -3.79 -10.84 5.67
C PRO A 58 -2.27 -10.71 5.59
N GLU A 59 -1.52 -11.34 6.50
CA GLU A 59 -0.05 -11.30 6.52
C GLU A 59 0.54 -11.95 5.28
N SER A 60 0.00 -13.10 4.84
CA SER A 60 0.44 -13.78 3.62
C SER A 60 0.20 -12.92 2.38
N TYR A 61 -0.97 -12.27 2.31
CA TYR A 61 -1.30 -11.33 1.23
C TYR A 61 -0.36 -10.11 1.22
N ILE A 62 -0.11 -9.50 2.39
CA ILE A 62 0.78 -8.34 2.52
C ILE A 62 2.21 -8.70 2.11
N ALA A 63 2.72 -9.86 2.56
CA ALA A 63 4.05 -10.33 2.21
C ALA A 63 4.20 -10.49 0.68
N ALA A 64 3.24 -11.16 0.04
CA ALA A 64 3.23 -11.33 -1.42
C ALA A 64 3.16 -9.99 -2.16
N TRP A 65 2.37 -9.03 -1.65
CA TRP A 65 2.28 -7.69 -2.21
C TRP A 65 3.62 -6.95 -2.10
N MET A 66 4.29 -7.00 -0.94
CA MET A 66 5.59 -6.36 -0.72
C MET A 66 6.69 -6.98 -1.60
N GLU A 67 6.70 -8.30 -1.76
CA GLU A 67 7.60 -8.98 -2.69
C GLU A 67 7.32 -8.59 -4.15
N GLY A 68 6.05 -8.53 -4.54
CA GLY A 68 5.62 -8.09 -5.86
C GLY A 68 6.03 -6.66 -6.15
N HIS A 69 5.90 -5.77 -5.17
CA HIS A 69 6.40 -4.40 -5.23
C HIS A 69 7.91 -4.37 -5.47
N ASN A 70 8.69 -5.09 -4.65
CA ASN A 70 10.15 -5.11 -4.78
C ASN A 70 10.58 -5.59 -6.17
N ARG A 71 9.96 -6.66 -6.71
CA ARG A 71 10.22 -7.11 -8.07
C ARG A 71 9.95 -6.02 -9.10
N ALA A 72 8.80 -5.35 -9.01
CA ALA A 72 8.43 -4.29 -9.94
C ALA A 72 9.36 -3.07 -9.87
N TYR A 73 9.78 -2.67 -8.66
CA TYR A 73 10.71 -1.57 -8.47
C TYR A 73 12.08 -1.87 -9.08
N TYR A 74 12.65 -3.04 -8.81
CA TYR A 74 13.97 -3.41 -9.34
C TYR A 74 13.97 -3.77 -10.82
N SER A 75 12.82 -4.17 -11.39
CA SER A 75 12.69 -4.36 -12.84
C SER A 75 12.47 -3.04 -13.61
N ASP A 76 12.10 -1.96 -12.92
CA ASP A 76 11.89 -0.64 -13.51
C ASP A 76 13.20 0.15 -13.54
N ASP A 77 14.11 -0.30 -14.40
CA ASP A 77 15.52 0.10 -14.48
C ASP A 77 15.80 1.32 -15.38
N HIS A 78 14.76 1.94 -15.95
CA HIS A 78 14.94 3.09 -16.83
C HIS A 78 15.50 4.31 -16.07
N PRO A 79 16.61 4.93 -16.50
CA PRO A 79 17.31 5.98 -15.74
C PRO A 79 16.48 7.23 -15.41
N SER A 80 15.45 7.54 -16.21
CA SER A 80 14.57 8.69 -15.97
C SER A 80 13.45 8.42 -14.98
N TYR A 81 13.24 7.17 -14.57
CA TYR A 81 12.18 6.80 -13.64
C TYR A 81 12.50 7.26 -12.23
N ASN A 82 11.50 7.83 -11.59
CA ASN A 82 11.57 8.34 -10.23
C ASN A 82 10.16 8.39 -9.62
N LYS A 83 10.08 8.81 -8.36
CA LYS A 83 8.84 8.83 -7.58
C LYS A 83 7.72 9.72 -8.13
N PHE A 84 8.01 10.61 -9.07
CA PHE A 84 7.02 11.52 -9.67
C PHE A 84 6.45 11.01 -10.99
N ASN A 85 7.09 10.05 -11.66
CA ASN A 85 6.71 9.63 -13.02
C ASN A 85 6.60 8.10 -13.20
N ARG A 86 6.90 7.29 -12.16
CA ARG A 86 6.78 5.84 -12.22
C ARG A 86 6.19 5.28 -10.92
N SER A 87 5.09 4.55 -11.03
CA SER A 87 4.31 4.06 -9.87
C SER A 87 5.11 3.18 -8.91
N SER A 88 5.96 2.29 -9.40
CA SER A 88 6.83 1.47 -8.54
C SER A 88 7.80 2.36 -7.74
N HIS A 89 8.38 3.39 -8.35
CA HIS A 89 9.25 4.35 -7.65
C HIS A 89 8.45 5.25 -6.69
N THR A 90 7.21 5.61 -7.04
CA THR A 90 6.30 6.35 -6.15
C THR A 90 6.05 5.56 -4.88
N VAL A 91 5.57 4.32 -5.02
CA VAL A 91 5.31 3.43 -3.88
C VAL A 91 6.58 3.16 -3.08
N HIS A 92 7.71 2.95 -3.75
CA HIS A 92 8.99 2.70 -3.08
C HIS A 92 9.41 3.88 -2.21
N ALA A 93 9.20 5.12 -2.67
CA ALA A 93 9.47 6.33 -1.89
C ALA A 93 8.57 6.45 -0.66
N LEU A 94 7.29 6.05 -0.75
CA LEU A 94 6.39 6.04 0.41
C LEU A 94 6.82 4.99 1.44
N LEU A 95 7.31 3.83 1.00
CA LEU A 95 7.79 2.75 1.87
C LEU A 95 9.10 3.08 2.60
N GLN A 96 9.82 4.14 2.23
CA GLN A 96 10.99 4.62 2.97
C GLN A 96 10.64 5.39 4.25
N ASP A 97 9.40 5.85 4.40
CA ASP A 97 8.92 6.48 5.64
C ASP A 97 8.28 5.42 6.54
N ASP A 98 8.83 5.20 7.74
CA ASP A 98 8.39 4.13 8.64
C ASP A 98 6.88 4.19 8.96
N PHE A 99 6.35 5.40 9.15
CA PHE A 99 4.93 5.59 9.42
C PHE A 99 4.06 5.26 8.20
N LEU A 100 4.44 5.70 7.00
CA LEU A 100 3.70 5.35 5.79
C LEU A 100 3.82 3.87 5.45
N LYS A 101 4.98 3.25 5.70
CA LYS A 101 5.15 1.80 5.55
C LYS A 101 4.19 1.04 6.45
N GLU A 102 4.09 1.41 7.74
CA GLU A 102 3.11 0.83 8.66
C GLU A 102 1.68 1.08 8.17
N PHE A 103 1.35 2.31 7.77
CA PHE A 103 0.02 2.64 7.27
C PHE A 103 -0.35 1.86 6.00
N ILE A 104 0.59 1.64 5.08
CA ILE A 104 0.41 0.80 3.88
C ILE A 104 0.13 -0.65 4.27
N VAL A 105 0.85 -1.20 5.24
CA VAL A 105 0.57 -2.56 5.79
C VAL A 105 -0.86 -2.64 6.33
N ILE A 106 -1.28 -1.66 7.14
CA ILE A 106 -2.64 -1.57 7.67
C ILE A 106 -3.68 -1.42 6.56
N PHE A 107 -3.41 -0.60 5.55
CA PHE A 107 -4.28 -0.44 4.39
C PHE A 107 -4.47 -1.74 3.59
N LEU A 108 -3.39 -2.50 3.39
CA LEU A 108 -3.44 -3.80 2.70
C LEU A 108 -4.19 -4.84 3.54
N ALA A 109 -3.98 -4.88 4.85
CA ALA A 109 -4.75 -5.72 5.78
C ALA A 109 -6.24 -5.40 5.74
N ARG A 110 -6.58 -4.11 5.76
CA ARG A 110 -7.94 -3.60 5.63
C ARG A 110 -8.57 -4.02 4.31
N THR A 111 -7.81 -3.94 3.22
CA THR A 111 -8.23 -4.40 1.90
C THR A 111 -8.50 -5.90 1.90
N TYR A 112 -7.62 -6.70 2.52
CA TYR A 112 -7.81 -8.13 2.69
C TYR A 112 -9.14 -8.41 3.40
N PHE A 113 -9.33 -7.85 4.59
CA PHE A 113 -10.54 -8.09 5.37
C PHE A 113 -11.81 -7.65 4.66
N ASN A 114 -11.80 -6.54 3.93
CA ASN A 114 -13.02 -6.00 3.31
C ASN A 114 -13.40 -6.71 2.01
N ASN A 115 -12.46 -7.40 1.36
CA ASN A 115 -12.70 -8.04 0.06
C ASN A 115 -12.61 -9.57 0.09
N LYS A 116 -12.00 -10.18 1.11
CA LYS A 116 -12.01 -11.64 1.29
C LYS A 116 -13.45 -12.07 1.47
N LYS A 117 -13.94 -12.88 0.54
CA LYS A 117 -15.24 -13.55 0.71
C LYS A 117 -15.09 -14.52 1.87
N VAL A 118 -15.80 -14.26 2.96
CA VAL A 118 -15.99 -15.25 4.01
C VAL A 118 -16.97 -16.26 3.42
N SER A 119 -16.44 -17.38 2.94
CA SER A 119 -17.22 -18.56 2.57
C SER A 119 -17.76 -19.27 3.79
#